data_AF-A0A371LR23-F1
#
_entry.id   AF-A0A371LR23-F1
#
_cell.length_a   1.000
_cell.length_b   1.000
_cell.length_c   1.000
_cell.angle_alpha   90.00
_cell.angle_beta   90.00
_cell.angle_gamma   90.00
#
_symmetry.space_group_name_H-M   'P 1'
#
loop_
_entity.id
_entity.type
_entity.pdbx_description
1 polymer ?
#
loop_
_entity_poly.entity_id
_entity_poly.type
_entity_poly.pdbx_seq_one_letter_code
_entity_poly.pdbx_strand_id
1 'polypeptide(L)'
;MDIEIISEEENPMLHRTDVRFEIVHEEATPSRLSVRDSLAAKLNKDSDEVVVHELDTKFGMRKTAGYAKVYESPEFARDVEQEHMLERNKITDAEVEAEEA
;
A
#
# COMPACT_ATOMS: atom_id res chain seq x y z
N MET A 1 -15.18 4.86 5.60
CA MET A 1 -14.07 3.90 5.74
C MET A 1 -12.98 4.67 6.44
N ASP A 2 -12.65 4.24 7.65
CA ASP A 2 -11.73 4.94 8.52
C ASP A 2 -10.50 4.07 8.69
N ILE A 3 -9.34 4.62 8.31
CA ILE A 3 -8.04 3.96 8.44
C ILE A 3 -7.37 4.52 9.68
N GLU A 4 -7.01 3.64 10.61
CA GLU A 4 -6.21 3.94 11.80
C GLU A 4 -4.81 3.35 11.59
N ILE A 5 -3.77 4.15 11.81
CA ILE A 5 -2.39 3.68 11.73
C ILE A 5 -1.99 3.25 13.14
N ILE A 6 -1.57 2.00 13.29
CA ILE A 6 -1.20 1.40 14.57
C ILE A 6 0.30 1.57 14.83
N SER A 7 1.10 1.38 13.78
CA SER A 7 2.55 1.41 13.87
C SER A 7 3.16 1.80 12.55
N GLU A 8 4.23 2.58 12.62
CA GLU A 8 5.06 2.99 11.49
C GLU A 8 6.51 2.70 11.87
N GLU A 9 7.19 1.90 11.06
CA GLU A 9 8.60 1.57 11.24
C GLU A 9 9.36 2.00 9.99
N GLU A 10 10.25 2.99 10.13
CA GLU A 10 11.07 3.49 9.03
C GLU A 10 12.26 2.56 8.78
N ASN A 11 12.45 2.15 7.53
CA ASN A 11 13.57 1.32 7.10
C ASN A 11 14.40 2.06 6.03
N PRO A 12 15.40 2.86 6.46
CA PRO A 12 16.18 3.70 5.56
C PRO A 12 17.10 2.90 4.61
N MET A 13 17.36 1.60 4.89
CA MET A 13 18.15 0.75 3.99
C MET A 13 17.39 0.33 2.74
N LEU A 14 16.06 0.36 2.79
CA LEU A 14 15.19 -0.07 1.71
C LEU A 14 14.29 1.06 1.20
N HIS A 15 14.57 2.30 1.59
CA HIS A 15 13.79 3.48 1.20
C HIS A 15 12.28 3.29 1.41
N ARG A 16 11.91 2.63 2.52
CA ARG A 16 10.51 2.31 2.81
C ARG A 16 10.14 2.45 4.28
N THR A 17 8.87 2.73 4.51
CA THR A 17 8.23 2.72 5.83
C THR A 17 7.22 1.60 5.88
N ASP A 18 7.38 0.73 6.87
CA ASP A 18 6.53 -0.40 7.14
C ASP A 18 5.36 0.07 8.02
N VAL A 19 4.15 0.07 7.45
CA VAL A 19 2.95 0.62 8.08
C VAL A 19 1.96 -0.50 8.40
N ARG A 20 1.62 -0.61 9.69
CA ARG A 20 0.52 -1.46 10.17
C ARG A 20 -0.69 -0.60 10.42
N PHE A 21 -1.82 -0.97 9.84
CA PHE A 21 -3.04 -0.20 9.93
C PHE A 21 -4.25 -1.11 10.18
N GLU A 22 -5.28 -0.52 10.76
CA GLU A 22 -6.60 -1.12 10.91
C GLU A 22 -7.62 -0.26 10.16
N ILE A 23 -8.61 -0.92 9.57
CA ILE A 23 -9.69 -0.27 8.83
C ILE A 23 -11.00 -0.65 9.48
N VAL A 24 -11.80 0.36 9.80
CA VAL A 24 -13.21 0.19 10.14
C VAL A 24 -14.06 0.57 8.92
N HIS A 25 -14.88 -0.36 8.46
CA HIS A 25 -15.80 -0.15 7.33
C HIS A 25 -17.25 -0.36 7.79
N GLU A 26 -18.22 0.35 7.21
CA GLU A 26 -19.64 0.20 7.61
C GLU A 26 -20.41 -0.78 6.72
N GLU A 27 -19.94 -0.96 5.49
CA GLU A 27 -20.64 -1.72 4.46
C GLU A 27 -19.82 -2.93 3.99
N ALA A 28 -19.29 -2.88 2.77
CA ALA A 28 -18.50 -3.94 2.17
C ALA A 28 -17.06 -3.94 2.68
N THR A 29 -16.43 -5.11 2.62
CA THR A 29 -14.98 -5.22 2.79
C THR A 29 -14.30 -4.36 1.72
N PRO A 30 -13.40 -3.43 2.11
CA PRO A 30 -12.77 -2.54 1.16
C PRO A 30 -11.87 -3.31 0.19
N SER A 31 -11.83 -2.87 -1.06
CA SER A 31 -10.91 -3.44 -2.04
C SER A 31 -9.48 -2.99 -1.77
N ARG A 32 -8.49 -3.82 -2.11
CA ARG A 32 -7.07 -3.50 -1.92
C ARG A 32 -6.68 -2.14 -2.52
N LEU A 33 -7.17 -1.83 -3.71
CA LEU A 33 -6.89 -0.56 -4.40
C LEU A 33 -7.48 0.62 -3.64
N SER A 34 -8.71 0.50 -3.15
CA SER A 34 -9.33 1.55 -2.33
C SER A 34 -8.56 1.78 -1.03
N VAL A 35 -8.02 0.71 -0.42
CA VAL A 35 -7.16 0.80 0.77
C VAL A 35 -5.87 1.53 0.44
N ARG A 36 -5.19 1.14 -0.65
CA ARG A 36 -3.96 1.75 -1.13
C ARG A 36 -4.13 3.26 -1.33
N ASP A 37 -5.13 3.68 -2.10
CA ASP A 37 -5.36 5.08 -2.44
C ASP A 37 -5.67 5.92 -1.18
N SER A 38 -6.45 5.34 -0.25
CA SER A 38 -6.77 6.00 1.02
C SER A 38 -5.57 6.10 1.96
N LEU A 39 -4.71 5.08 1.99
CA LEU A 39 -3.48 5.09 2.79
C LEU A 39 -2.46 6.08 2.21
N ALA A 40 -2.32 6.12 0.88
CA ALA A 40 -1.49 7.07 0.15
C ALA A 40 -1.92 8.52 0.46
N ALA A 41 -3.22 8.81 0.34
CA ALA A 41 -3.77 10.12 0.69
C ALA A 41 -3.52 10.51 2.15
N LYS A 42 -3.61 9.55 3.09
CA LYS A 42 -3.37 9.80 4.51
C LYS A 42 -1.90 10.10 4.82
N LEU A 43 -0.99 9.46 4.10
CA LEU A 43 0.47 9.60 4.27
C LEU A 43 1.07 10.67 3.36
N ASN A 44 0.26 11.38 2.56
CA ASN A 44 0.69 12.35 1.55
C ASN A 44 1.70 11.74 0.56
N LYS A 45 1.36 10.54 0.06
CA LYS A 45 2.15 9.75 -0.88
C LYS A 45 1.31 9.44 -2.12
N ASP A 46 1.98 9.05 -3.19
CA ASP A 46 1.32 8.59 -4.42
C ASP A 46 0.86 7.14 -4.29
N SER A 47 -0.17 6.78 -5.05
CA SER A 47 -0.73 5.43 -4.98
C SER A 47 0.26 4.37 -5.49
N ASP A 48 1.21 4.76 -6.34
CA ASP A 48 2.24 3.87 -6.89
C ASP A 48 3.42 3.67 -5.94
N GLU A 49 3.52 4.47 -4.88
CA GLU A 49 4.52 4.34 -3.80
C GLU A 49 4.04 3.42 -2.67
N VAL A 50 2.76 3.03 -2.66
CA VAL A 50 2.14 2.25 -1.59
C VAL A 50 1.86 0.83 -2.06
N VAL A 51 2.52 -0.13 -1.44
CA VAL A 51 2.32 -1.56 -1.68
C VAL A 51 1.57 -2.19 -0.53
N VAL A 52 0.31 -2.58 -0.75
CA VAL A 52 -0.45 -3.35 0.24
C VAL A 52 -0.06 -4.81 0.16
N HIS A 53 0.56 -5.30 1.23
CA HIS A 53 1.08 -6.67 1.30
C HIS A 53 0.01 -7.65 1.77
N GLU A 54 -0.62 -7.35 2.91
CA GLU A 54 -1.61 -8.22 3.54
C GLU A 54 -2.84 -7.41 3.96
N LEU A 55 -4.01 -8.03 3.79
CA LEU A 55 -5.29 -7.56 4.30
C LEU A 55 -6.01 -8.76 4.91
N ASP A 56 -6.22 -8.73 6.22
CA ASP A 56 -6.95 -9.73 6.97
C ASP A 56 -8.23 -9.11 7.54
N THR A 57 -9.36 -9.42 6.91
CA THR A 57 -10.69 -9.03 7.38
C THR A 57 -11.18 -10.03 8.41
N LYS A 58 -11.44 -9.56 9.64
CA LYS A 58 -11.92 -10.41 10.73
C LYS A 58 -13.36 -10.86 10.46
N PHE A 59 -13.58 -12.17 10.39
CA PHE A 59 -14.90 -12.74 10.12
C PHE A 59 -15.95 -12.25 11.14
N GLY A 60 -17.11 -11.83 10.63
CA GLY A 60 -18.23 -11.31 11.44
C GLY A 60 -17.98 -9.92 12.03
N MET A 61 -16.81 -9.31 11.78
CA MET A 61 -16.49 -7.95 12.18
C MET A 61 -16.28 -7.09 10.94
N ARG A 62 -16.66 -5.81 11.03
CA ARG A 62 -16.37 -4.86 9.95
C ARG A 62 -15.00 -4.18 10.16
N LYS A 63 -14.02 -5.00 10.51
CA LYS A 63 -12.65 -4.60 10.81
C LYS A 63 -11.69 -5.39 9.93
N THR A 64 -10.80 -4.67 9.27
CA THR A 64 -9.73 -5.25 8.45
C THR A 64 -8.39 -4.76 8.96
N ALA A 65 -7.53 -5.68 9.40
CA ALA A 65 -6.15 -5.36 9.73
C ALA A 65 -5.30 -5.54 8.46
N GLY A 66 -4.34 -4.65 8.26
CA GLY A 66 -3.50 -4.66 7.08
C GLY A 66 -2.06 -4.28 7.36
N TYR A 67 -1.19 -4.70 6.45
CA TYR A 67 0.20 -4.34 6.41
C TYR A 67 0.54 -3.82 5.02
N ALA A 68 1.12 -2.63 4.97
CA ALA A 68 1.58 -1.99 3.76
C ALA A 68 3.03 -1.52 3.91
N LYS A 69 3.69 -1.46 2.77
CA LYS A 69 5.04 -0.90 2.63
C LYS A 69 4.91 0.37 1.80
N VAL A 70 5.41 1.47 2.33
CA VAL A 70 5.32 2.78 1.70
C VAL A 70 6.71 3.20 1.31
N TYR A 71 6.96 3.36 0.02
CA TYR A 71 8.27 3.67 -0.52
C TYR A 71 8.46 5.18 -0.68
N GLU A 72 9.72 5.61 -0.80
CA GLU A 72 10.05 7.01 -1.11
C GLU A 72 9.82 7.37 -2.58
N SER A 73 9.90 6.39 -3.49
CA SER A 73 9.65 6.50 -4.93
C SER A 73 9.03 5.18 -5.45
N PRO A 74 8.18 5.21 -6.49
CA PRO A 74 7.66 4.00 -7.12
C PRO A 74 8.75 3.09 -7.71
N GLU A 75 9.92 3.63 -8.05
CA GLU A 75 11.05 2.88 -8.60
C GLU A 75 11.59 1.87 -7.57
N PHE A 76 11.74 2.28 -6.31
CA PHE A 76 12.17 1.40 -5.23
C PHE A 76 11.16 0.27 -4.97
N ALA A 77 9.86 0.55 -5.15
CA ALA A 77 8.84 -0.47 -5.03
C ALA A 77 9.00 -1.54 -6.13
N ARG A 78 9.31 -1.15 -7.36
CA ARG A 78 9.50 -2.05 -8.50
C ARG A 78 10.78 -2.89 -8.40
N ASP A 79 11.87 -2.29 -7.92
CA ASP A 79 13.15 -3.01 -7.77
C ASP A 79 13.14 -4.05 -6.64
N VAL A 80 12.37 -3.79 -5.58
CA VAL A 80 12.38 -4.61 -4.36
C VAL A 80 11.26 -5.65 -4.32
N GLU A 81 10.07 -5.33 -4.84
CA GLU A 81 8.91 -6.21 -4.76
C GLU A 81 8.86 -7.24 -5.90
N GLN A 82 8.12 -8.32 -5.67
CA GLN A 82 7.91 -9.34 -6.70
C GLN A 82 6.82 -8.90 -7.69
N GLU A 83 6.93 -9.33 -8.95
CA GLU A 83 5.98 -8.98 -10.03
C GLU A 83 4.51 -9.19 -9.61
N HIS A 84 4.19 -10.31 -8.96
CA HIS A 84 2.83 -10.61 -8.52
C HIS A 84 2.29 -9.65 -7.43
N MET A 85 3.16 -8.95 -6.70
CA MET A 85 2.78 -7.93 -5.71
C MET A 85 2.51 -6.59 -6.38
N LEU A 86 3.29 -6.24 -7.41
CA LEU A 86 3.08 -5.07 -8.25
C LEU A 86 1.74 -5.17 -9.01
N GLU A 87 1.48 -6.32 -9.65
CA GLU A 87 0.22 -6.59 -10.36
C GLU A 87 -1.01 -6.46 -9.45
N ARG A 88 -0.94 -7.02 -8.24
CA ARG A 88 -2.04 -6.96 -7.26
C ARG A 88 -2.31 -5.56 -6.73
N ASN A 89 -1.29 -4.71 -6.73
CA ASN A 89 -1.40 -3.30 -6.36
C ASN A 89 -1.58 -2.39 -7.57
N LYS A 90 -1.68 -2.94 -8.79
CA LYS A 90 -1.77 -2.22 -10.07
C LYS A 90 -0.67 -1.16 -10.26
N ILE A 91 0.48 -1.40 -9.67
CA ILE A 91 1.68 -0.60 -9.91
C ILE A 91 2.24 -1.14 -11.22
N THR A 92 1.87 -0.51 -12.33
CA THR A 92 2.23 -0.99 -13.68
C THR A 92 3.22 -0.01 -14.28
N ASP A 93 4.21 -0.52 -15.03
CA ASP A 93 5.33 0.18 -15.68
C ASP A 93 4.96 1.20 -16.77
N ALA A 94 3.96 2.05 -16.52
CA ALA A 94 3.53 3.04 -17.51
C ALA A 94 4.46 4.27 -17.61
N GLU A 95 5.51 4.38 -16.78
CA GLU A 95 6.34 5.61 -16.72
C GLU A 95 7.84 5.43 -17.03
N VAL A 96 8.36 4.20 -17.24
CA VAL A 96 9.81 4.02 -17.54
C VAL A 96 10.14 4.06 -19.04
N GLU A 97 9.17 3.92 -19.95
CA GLU A 97 9.46 4.14 -21.38
C GLU A 97 9.78 5.62 -21.72
N ALA A 98 9.76 6.54 -20.75
CA ALA A 98 10.06 7.96 -20.97
C ALA A 98 11.49 8.40 -20.60
N GLU A 99 12.32 7.57 -19.94
CA GLU A 99 13.69 7.97 -19.54
C GLU A 99 14.83 7.20 -20.21
N GLU A 100 14.53 6.20 -21.06
CA GLU A 100 15.54 5.51 -21.91
C GLU A 100 15.35 5.74 -23.42
N ALA A 101 14.93 6.94 -23.86
CA ALA A 101 14.84 7.32 -25.29
C ALA A 101 15.71 8.54 -25.66
#